data_AF-A0A0D2E2K4-F1
#
_entry.id   AF-A0A0D2E2K4-F1
#
_cell.length_a   1.000
_cell.length_b   1.000
_cell.length_c   1.000
_cell.angle_alpha   90.00
_cell.angle_beta   90.00
_cell.angle_gamma   90.00
#
_symmetry.space_group_name_H-M   'P 1'
#
loop_
_entity.id
_entity.type
_entity.pdbx_description
1 polymer ?
#
loop_
_entity_poly.entity_id
_entity_poly.type
_entity_poly.pdbx_seq_one_letter_code
_entity_poly.pdbx_strand_id
1 'polypeptide(L)'
;MVKAAKIFNMPIYITTQNASRLGATVSEITSVLPTDSSATTEVDKTAFSMLVPELTSQLATNPASHLSVIIVGIETHICVTQTALDLLALGHKVYILADGVSSCNAGERPVALARLAREGCTVTTSESLLFELVGDAKDGNFKAISGLVKETKDETKSAVETFCKL
;
A
#
# COMPACT_ATOMS: atom_id res chain seq x y z
N MET A 1 5.69 6.24 0.55
CA MET A 1 5.30 5.39 -0.61
C MET A 1 4.77 6.13 -1.81
N VAL A 2 3.80 7.06 -1.70
CA VAL A 2 3.27 7.79 -2.89
C VAL A 2 4.39 8.46 -3.73
N LYS A 3 5.32 9.16 -3.07
CA LYS A 3 6.50 9.75 -3.73
C LYS A 3 7.38 8.69 -4.43
N ALA A 4 7.53 7.50 -3.84
CA ALA A 4 8.31 6.42 -4.44
C ALA A 4 7.60 5.77 -5.63
N ALA A 5 6.27 5.60 -5.55
CA ALA A 5 5.46 5.11 -6.67
C ALA A 5 5.64 6.00 -7.91
N LYS A 6 5.77 7.32 -7.74
CA LYS A 6 6.12 8.24 -8.83
C LYS A 6 7.49 7.96 -9.44
N ILE A 7 8.52 7.73 -8.60
CA ILE A 7 9.89 7.44 -9.07
C ILE A 7 9.91 6.16 -9.91
N PHE A 8 9.16 5.14 -9.47
CA PHE A 8 9.08 3.85 -10.16
C PHE A 8 8.00 3.79 -11.27
N ASN A 9 7.30 4.89 -11.54
CA ASN A 9 6.16 4.94 -12.47
C ASN A 9 5.08 3.87 -12.19
N MET A 10 4.78 3.64 -10.91
CA MET A 10 3.76 2.70 -10.46
C MET A 10 2.38 3.35 -10.45
N PRO A 11 1.32 2.66 -10.93
CA PRO A 11 -0.05 3.15 -10.81
C PRO A 11 -0.48 3.22 -9.33
N ILE A 12 -1.27 4.23 -8.98
CA ILE A 12 -1.77 4.45 -7.63
C ILE A 12 -3.29 4.34 -7.62
N TYR A 13 -3.80 3.48 -6.74
CA TYR A 13 -5.22 3.28 -6.53
C TYR A 13 -5.60 3.65 -5.11
N ILE A 14 -6.65 4.45 -4.97
CA ILE A 14 -7.12 5.01 -3.70
C ILE A 14 -8.58 4.63 -3.54
N THR A 15 -8.95 4.21 -2.34
CA THR A 15 -10.36 4.02 -2.00
C THR A 15 -10.69 4.67 -0.67
N THR A 16 -11.84 5.31 -0.60
CA THR A 16 -12.46 5.73 0.66
C THR A 16 -13.56 4.75 1.06
N GLN A 17 -13.83 4.65 2.36
CA GLN A 17 -14.91 3.82 2.88
C GLN A 17 -16.06 4.73 3.30
N ASN A 18 -17.15 4.78 2.52
CA ASN A 18 -18.30 5.63 2.79
C ASN A 18 -17.89 7.06 3.16
N ALA A 19 -17.28 7.77 2.20
CA ALA A 19 -16.67 9.09 2.42
C ALA A 19 -17.66 10.10 3.02
N SER A 20 -18.96 9.97 2.72
CA SER A 20 -20.00 10.83 3.31
C SER A 20 -20.06 10.76 4.85
N ARG A 21 -19.61 9.65 5.44
CA ARG A 21 -19.58 9.42 6.89
C ARG A 21 -18.19 9.46 7.49
N LEU A 22 -17.19 8.93 6.79
CA LEU A 22 -15.82 8.79 7.31
C LEU A 22 -14.85 9.86 6.80
N GLY A 23 -15.30 10.72 5.89
CA GLY A 23 -14.47 11.77 5.29
C GLY A 23 -13.71 11.30 4.05
N ALA A 24 -13.08 12.27 3.39
CA ALA A 24 -12.25 12.04 2.21
C ALA A 24 -10.83 11.59 2.60
N THR A 25 -10.05 11.19 1.60
CA THR A 25 -8.61 10.95 1.73
C THR A 25 -7.91 12.19 2.30
N VAL A 26 -7.01 12.01 3.27
CA VAL A 26 -6.31 13.11 3.97
C VAL A 26 -5.42 13.93 3.04
N SER A 27 -5.29 15.23 3.31
CA SER A 27 -4.62 16.18 2.41
C SER A 27 -3.11 15.94 2.29
N GLU A 28 -2.50 15.35 3.31
CA GLU A 28 -1.09 14.94 3.33
C GLU A 28 -0.79 13.89 2.25
N ILE A 29 -1.79 13.08 1.88
CA ILE A 29 -1.67 12.11 0.78
C ILE A 29 -2.07 12.76 -0.53
N THR A 30 -3.22 13.46 -0.60
CA THR A 30 -3.71 14.00 -1.86
C THR A 30 -2.81 15.09 -2.45
N SER A 31 -2.16 15.89 -1.61
CA SER A 31 -1.20 16.92 -2.03
C SER A 31 0.06 16.37 -2.71
N VAL A 32 0.40 15.11 -2.47
CA VAL A 32 1.58 14.46 -3.05
C VAL A 32 1.24 13.48 -4.16
N LEU A 33 -0.02 13.37 -4.58
CA LEU A 33 -0.43 12.53 -5.71
C LEU A 33 0.07 13.09 -7.05
N PRO A 34 0.22 12.25 -8.09
CA PRO A 34 0.43 12.73 -9.45
C PRO A 34 -0.73 13.65 -9.86
N THR A 35 -0.41 14.76 -10.53
CA THR A 35 -1.44 15.63 -11.14
C THR A 35 -2.05 15.03 -12.40
N ASP A 36 -1.39 14.03 -12.99
CA ASP A 36 -1.88 13.27 -14.13
C ASP A 36 -2.91 12.23 -13.67
N SER A 37 -4.14 12.39 -14.11
CA SER A 37 -5.28 11.53 -13.78
C SER A 37 -5.15 10.11 -14.35
N SER A 38 -4.26 9.87 -15.33
CA SER A 38 -4.02 8.52 -15.86
C SER A 38 -3.27 7.62 -14.88
N ALA A 39 -2.55 8.20 -13.90
CA ALA A 39 -1.74 7.48 -12.92
C ALA A 39 -2.44 7.27 -11.57
N THR A 40 -3.62 7.89 -11.36
CA THR A 40 -4.33 7.87 -10.07
C THR A 40 -5.81 7.59 -10.28
N THR A 41 -6.36 6.59 -9.58
CA THR A 41 -7.81 6.37 -9.51
C THR A 41 -8.28 6.41 -8.07
N GLU A 42 -9.37 7.15 -7.83
CA GLU A 42 -10.03 7.26 -6.52
C GLU A 42 -11.46 6.73 -6.61
N VAL A 43 -11.82 5.82 -5.71
CA VAL A 43 -13.15 5.18 -5.67
C VAL A 43 -13.70 5.19 -4.25
N ASP A 44 -14.89 5.77 -4.06
CA ASP A 44 -15.63 5.59 -2.80
C ASP A 44 -16.39 4.27 -2.82
N LYS A 45 -16.29 3.51 -1.73
CA LYS A 45 -16.88 2.17 -1.64
C LYS A 45 -17.54 1.91 -0.29
N THR A 46 -18.44 0.93 -0.30
CA THR A 46 -19.06 0.36 0.92
C THR A 46 -18.56 -1.05 1.23
N ALA A 47 -18.08 -1.80 0.23
CA ALA A 47 -17.40 -3.08 0.45
C ALA A 47 -16.06 -2.86 1.17
N PHE A 48 -15.66 -3.77 2.06
CA PHE A 48 -14.40 -3.62 2.79
C PHE A 48 -13.18 -3.85 1.90
N SER A 49 -13.22 -4.86 1.03
CA SER A 49 -12.21 -5.08 0.00
C SER A 49 -12.16 -3.90 -0.98
N MET A 50 -10.97 -3.55 -1.46
CA MET A 50 -10.79 -2.56 -2.53
C MET A 50 -11.18 -3.11 -3.91
N LEU A 51 -11.31 -4.43 -4.08
CA LEU A 51 -11.63 -5.05 -5.37
C LEU A 51 -13.11 -4.92 -5.75
N VAL A 52 -13.58 -3.67 -5.85
CA VAL A 52 -14.88 -3.31 -6.41
C VAL A 52 -14.82 -3.22 -7.94
N PRO A 53 -15.96 -3.33 -8.67
CA PRO A 53 -15.99 -3.31 -10.13
C PRO A 53 -15.22 -2.15 -10.77
N GLU A 54 -15.32 -0.96 -10.19
CA GLU A 54 -14.67 0.26 -10.65
C GLU A 54 -13.15 0.13 -10.64
N LEU A 55 -12.59 -0.48 -9.59
CA LEU A 55 -11.14 -0.71 -9.47
C LEU A 55 -10.68 -1.93 -10.27
N THR A 56 -11.40 -3.04 -10.15
CA THR A 56 -11.04 -4.31 -10.80
C THR A 56 -11.00 -4.19 -12.32
N SER A 57 -11.89 -3.37 -12.91
CA SER A 57 -11.87 -3.08 -14.35
C SER A 57 -10.56 -2.48 -14.84
N GLN A 58 -9.83 -1.77 -13.98
CA GLN A 58 -8.54 -1.16 -14.30
C GLN A 58 -7.35 -2.10 -14.06
N LEU A 59 -7.50 -3.08 -13.16
CA LEU A 59 -6.49 -4.11 -12.91
C LEU A 59 -6.46 -5.16 -14.04
N ALA A 60 -7.55 -5.31 -14.81
CA ALA A 60 -7.76 -6.36 -15.80
C ALA A 60 -7.03 -6.16 -17.15
N THR A 61 -5.78 -5.67 -17.14
CA THR A 61 -5.06 -5.39 -18.41
C THR A 61 -4.42 -6.62 -19.06
N ASN A 62 -4.32 -7.76 -18.35
CA ASN A 62 -4.11 -9.08 -18.94
C ASN A 62 -4.45 -10.18 -17.90
N PRO A 63 -5.43 -11.07 -18.14
CA PRO A 63 -5.78 -12.14 -17.20
C PRO A 63 -4.61 -13.09 -16.86
N ALA A 64 -3.59 -13.13 -17.73
CA ALA A 64 -2.38 -13.94 -17.51
C ALA A 64 -1.26 -13.18 -16.77
N SER A 65 -1.40 -11.88 -16.50
CA SER A 65 -0.38 -11.12 -15.78
C SER A 65 -0.68 -11.09 -14.28
N HIS A 66 0.05 -11.89 -13.52
CA HIS A 66 0.09 -11.75 -12.07
C HIS A 66 0.75 -10.43 -11.69
N LEU A 67 -0.02 -9.52 -11.08
CA LEU A 67 0.48 -8.26 -10.56
C LEU A 67 1.25 -8.44 -9.25
N SER A 68 2.11 -7.47 -8.94
CA SER A 68 2.65 -7.26 -7.59
C SER A 68 2.01 -6.02 -7.00
N VAL A 69 1.32 -6.17 -5.87
CA VAL A 69 0.50 -5.13 -5.25
C VAL A 69 1.05 -4.76 -3.89
N ILE A 70 1.28 -3.47 -3.67
CA ILE A 70 1.74 -2.91 -2.41
C ILE A 70 0.54 -2.27 -1.71
N ILE A 71 0.24 -2.69 -0.48
CA ILE A 71 -0.90 -2.18 0.29
C ILE A 71 -0.41 -1.36 1.48
N VAL A 72 -0.99 -0.17 1.62
CA VAL A 72 -0.91 0.73 2.78
C VAL A 72 -2.32 1.19 3.14
N GLY A 73 -2.53 1.62 4.37
CA GLY A 73 -3.79 2.21 4.82
C GLY A 73 -4.44 1.48 6.01
N ILE A 74 -5.72 1.75 6.21
CA ILE A 74 -6.49 1.29 7.35
C ILE A 74 -7.86 0.74 6.92
N GLU A 75 -8.47 -0.19 7.67
CA GLU A 75 -7.91 -0.87 8.85
C GLU A 75 -7.22 -2.18 8.48
N THR A 76 -6.10 -2.51 9.15
CA THR A 76 -5.30 -3.71 8.88
C THR A 76 -6.15 -4.97 8.91
N HIS A 77 -6.97 -5.14 9.94
CA HIS A 77 -7.78 -6.34 10.19
C HIS A 77 -9.09 -6.39 9.37
N ILE A 78 -9.46 -5.32 8.67
CA ILE A 78 -10.71 -5.23 7.89
C ILE A 78 -10.40 -5.03 6.41
N CYS A 79 -10.25 -3.78 5.97
CA CYS A 79 -10.14 -3.43 4.55
C CYS A 79 -8.84 -3.96 3.95
N VAL A 80 -7.71 -3.81 4.64
CA VAL A 80 -6.41 -4.31 4.17
C VAL A 80 -6.45 -5.84 4.08
N THR A 81 -6.94 -6.51 5.12
CA THR A 81 -7.01 -7.98 5.15
C THR A 81 -7.89 -8.53 4.03
N GLN A 82 -9.12 -8.04 3.89
CA GLN A 82 -10.04 -8.55 2.85
C GLN A 82 -9.52 -8.26 1.44
N THR A 83 -8.94 -7.08 1.22
CA THR A 83 -8.32 -6.74 -0.08
C THR A 83 -7.15 -7.68 -0.40
N ALA A 84 -6.27 -7.94 0.56
CA ALA A 84 -5.12 -8.81 0.36
C ALA A 84 -5.53 -10.26 0.05
N LEU A 85 -6.53 -10.78 0.77
CA LEU A 85 -7.05 -12.13 0.52
C LEU A 85 -7.68 -12.27 -0.86
N ASP A 86 -8.46 -11.28 -1.31
CA ASP A 86 -9.05 -11.31 -2.65
C ASP A 86 -7.98 -11.22 -3.75
N LEU A 87 -6.95 -10.38 -3.56
CA LEU A 87 -5.82 -10.29 -4.49
C LEU A 87 -5.03 -11.61 -4.57
N LEU A 88 -4.79 -12.27 -3.43
CA LEU A 88 -4.15 -13.59 -3.38
C LEU A 88 -5.01 -14.65 -4.07
N ALA A 89 -6.33 -14.62 -3.89
CA ALA A 89 -7.25 -15.54 -4.55
C ALA A 89 -7.25 -15.39 -6.09
N LEU A 90 -6.93 -14.19 -6.59
CA LEU A 90 -6.69 -13.90 -8.01
C LEU A 90 -5.25 -14.23 -8.46
N GLY A 91 -4.41 -14.75 -7.57
CA GLY A 91 -3.03 -15.14 -7.86
C GLY A 91 -2.03 -13.99 -7.93
N HIS A 92 -2.36 -12.80 -7.41
CA HIS A 92 -1.42 -11.69 -7.35
C HIS A 92 -0.42 -11.85 -6.20
N LYS A 93 0.76 -11.25 -6.34
CA LYS A 93 1.71 -11.12 -5.23
C LYS A 93 1.33 -9.90 -4.40
N VAL A 94 1.22 -10.07 -3.08
CA VAL A 94 0.77 -8.99 -2.19
C VAL A 94 1.85 -8.67 -1.17
N TYR A 95 2.19 -7.38 -1.08
CA TYR A 95 3.15 -6.82 -0.14
C TYR A 95 2.40 -5.90 0.83
N ILE A 96 2.47 -6.22 2.13
CA ILE A 96 1.87 -5.39 3.20
C ILE A 96 3.00 -4.64 3.90
N LEU A 97 2.92 -3.31 3.91
CA LEU A 97 3.89 -2.50 4.65
C LEU A 97 3.44 -2.36 6.10
N ALA A 98 4.11 -3.06 7.01
CA ALA A 98 3.76 -3.09 8.43
C ALA A 98 3.84 -1.69 9.08
N ASP A 99 4.74 -0.84 8.61
CA ASP A 99 4.89 0.57 8.99
C ASP A 99 3.93 1.52 8.22
N GLY A 100 3.16 0.99 7.26
CA GLY A 100 2.18 1.71 6.47
C GLY A 100 0.73 1.27 6.70
N VAL A 101 0.47 0.38 7.66
CA VAL A 101 -0.88 -0.08 8.00
C VAL A 101 -1.15 0.00 9.51
N SER A 102 -2.40 0.28 9.87
CA SER A 102 -2.82 0.30 11.27
C SER A 102 -4.28 -0.10 11.47
N SER A 103 -4.67 -0.32 12.73
CA SER A 103 -6.03 -0.63 13.17
C SER A 103 -6.39 0.26 14.35
N CYS A 104 -7.69 0.48 14.58
CA CYS A 104 -8.17 1.25 15.72
C CYS A 104 -7.74 0.62 17.07
N ASN A 105 -7.77 -0.71 17.14
CA ASN A 105 -7.31 -1.48 18.28
C ASN A 105 -5.89 -2.01 18.04
N ALA A 106 -4.95 -1.66 18.92
CA ALA A 106 -3.54 -2.02 18.75
C ALA A 106 -3.30 -3.54 18.68
N GLY A 107 -4.09 -4.34 19.40
CA GLY A 107 -3.98 -5.81 19.41
C GLY A 107 -4.43 -6.50 18.12
N GLU A 108 -5.28 -5.86 17.31
CA GLU A 108 -5.76 -6.43 16.04
C GLU A 108 -4.68 -6.44 14.97
N ARG A 109 -3.80 -5.43 14.97
CA ARG A 109 -2.76 -5.25 13.96
C ARG A 109 -1.79 -6.44 13.88
N PRO A 110 -1.12 -6.89 14.95
CA PRO A 110 -0.18 -8.02 14.86
C PRO A 110 -0.89 -9.33 14.50
N VAL A 111 -2.13 -9.55 14.98
CA VAL A 111 -2.94 -10.73 14.62
C VAL A 111 -3.23 -10.76 13.12
N ALA A 112 -3.67 -9.62 12.55
CA ALA A 112 -3.95 -9.49 11.13
C ALA A 112 -2.68 -9.66 10.27
N LEU A 113 -1.56 -9.02 10.64
CA LEU A 113 -0.29 -9.18 9.93
C LEU A 113 0.21 -10.63 9.94
N ALA A 114 0.16 -11.30 11.10
CA ALA A 114 0.55 -12.71 11.23
C ALA A 114 -0.36 -13.65 10.44
N ARG A 115 -1.66 -13.34 10.34
CA ARG A 115 -2.57 -14.04 9.44
C ARG A 115 -2.17 -13.84 7.98
N LEU A 116 -2.03 -12.59 7.53
CA LEU A 116 -1.71 -12.28 6.13
C LEU A 116 -0.39 -12.90 5.67
N ALA A 117 0.63 -12.93 6.54
CA ALA A 117 1.87 -13.63 6.26
C ALA A 117 1.66 -15.14 6.02
N ARG A 118 0.83 -15.82 6.85
CA ARG A 118 0.52 -17.25 6.69
C ARG A 118 -0.30 -17.55 5.44
N GLU A 119 -1.15 -16.61 5.02
CA GLU A 119 -1.96 -16.73 3.80
C GLU A 119 -1.14 -16.50 2.51
N GLY A 120 0.11 -16.03 2.64
CA GLY A 120 1.05 -15.87 1.52
C GLY A 120 1.38 -14.42 1.14
N CYS A 121 0.95 -13.42 1.91
CA CYS A 121 1.44 -12.06 1.73
C CYS A 121 2.90 -11.92 2.20
N THR A 122 3.69 -11.11 1.50
CA THR A 122 4.96 -10.60 2.03
C THR A 122 4.67 -9.45 2.99
N VAL A 123 4.84 -9.67 4.29
CA VAL A 123 4.80 -8.58 5.28
C VAL A 123 6.22 -8.01 5.43
N THR A 124 6.39 -6.74 5.09
CA THR A 124 7.69 -6.04 5.06
C THR A 124 7.55 -4.61 5.59
N THR A 125 8.60 -3.78 5.49
CA THR A 125 8.57 -2.35 5.80
C THR A 125 8.80 -1.51 4.55
N SER A 126 8.41 -0.24 4.59
CA SER A 126 8.58 0.68 3.47
C SER A 126 10.03 0.77 3.00
N GLU A 127 10.99 1.03 3.89
CA GLU A 127 12.41 1.11 3.53
C GLU A 127 12.95 -0.19 2.94
N SER A 128 12.61 -1.34 3.53
CA SER A 128 13.03 -2.66 3.01
C SER A 128 12.53 -2.89 1.59
N LEU A 129 11.24 -2.62 1.33
CA LEU A 129 10.67 -2.79 0.00
C LEU A 129 11.28 -1.83 -1.01
N LEU A 130 11.54 -0.57 -0.62
CA LEU A 130 12.14 0.42 -1.51
C LEU A 130 13.51 -0.03 -2.02
N PHE A 131 14.36 -0.59 -1.16
CA PHE A 131 15.66 -1.11 -1.58
C PHE A 131 15.56 -2.47 -2.30
N GLU A 132 14.55 -3.29 -1.99
CA GLU A 132 14.25 -4.50 -2.77
C GLU A 132 13.89 -4.15 -4.23
N LEU A 133 13.08 -3.10 -4.43
CA LEU A 133 12.72 -2.61 -5.77
C LEU A 133 13.90 -2.02 -6.54
N VAL A 134 14.85 -1.39 -5.84
CA VAL A 134 16.08 -0.86 -6.44
C VAL A 134 17.05 -1.97 -6.83
N GLY A 135 17.25 -2.97 -5.97
CA GLY A 135 18.09 -4.15 -6.22
C GLY A 135 19.61 -3.90 -6.23
N ASP A 136 20.09 -2.80 -6.81
CA ASP A 136 21.52 -2.43 -6.91
C ASP A 136 21.70 -0.91 -6.69
N ALA A 137 22.73 -0.52 -5.94
CA ALA A 137 23.09 0.89 -5.77
C ALA A 137 23.52 1.60 -7.07
N LYS A 138 23.77 0.84 -8.14
CA LYS A 138 24.03 1.35 -9.50
C LYS A 138 22.76 1.65 -10.30
N ASP A 139 21.58 1.25 -9.80
CA ASP A 139 20.32 1.52 -10.47
C ASP A 139 20.08 3.04 -10.62
N GLY A 140 19.49 3.45 -11.73
CA GLY A 140 19.23 4.87 -12.02
C GLY A 140 18.33 5.54 -10.98
N ASN A 141 17.45 4.79 -10.32
CA ASN A 141 16.55 5.29 -9.29
C ASN A 141 17.19 5.35 -7.90
N PHE A 142 18.34 4.71 -7.67
CA PHE A 142 18.96 4.60 -6.34
C PHE A 142 19.13 5.96 -5.66
N LYS A 143 19.65 6.96 -6.38
CA LYS A 143 19.87 8.30 -5.81
C LYS A 143 18.57 8.97 -5.38
N ALA A 144 17.50 8.81 -6.15
CA ALA A 144 16.19 9.36 -5.84
C ALA A 144 15.57 8.66 -4.62
N ILE A 145 15.65 7.33 -4.56
CA ILE A 145 15.14 6.53 -3.45
C ILE A 145 15.94 6.77 -2.17
N SER A 146 17.27 6.76 -2.23
CA SER A 146 18.14 7.08 -1.10
C SER A 146 17.89 8.49 -0.57
N GLY A 147 17.68 9.47 -1.47
CA GLY A 147 17.28 10.82 -1.10
C GLY A 147 15.93 10.85 -0.36
N LEU A 148 14.94 10.12 -0.86
CA LEU A 148 13.61 10.03 -0.24
C LEU A 148 13.67 9.36 1.14
N VAL A 149 14.39 8.25 1.29
CA VAL A 149 14.59 7.57 2.59
C VAL A 149 15.26 8.50 3.60
N LYS A 150 16.23 9.30 3.16
CA LYS A 150 16.88 10.30 4.01
C LYS A 150 15.92 11.44 4.38
N GLU A 151 15.09 11.91 3.46
CA GLU A 151 14.09 12.94 3.68
C GLU A 151 13.06 12.51 4.74
N THR A 152 12.61 11.25 4.69
CA THR A 152 11.53 10.73 5.55
C THR A 152 12.04 9.90 6.73
N LYS A 153 13.32 10.05 7.10
CA LYS A 153 13.99 9.17 8.06
C LYS A 153 13.32 9.16 9.43
N ASP A 154 12.95 10.33 9.94
CA ASP A 154 12.41 10.45 11.29
C ASP A 154 10.97 9.95 11.36
N GLU A 155 10.15 10.22 10.34
CA GLU A 155 8.80 9.67 10.23
C GLU A 155 8.82 8.15 10.08
N THR A 156 9.73 7.61 9.25
CA THR A 156 9.87 6.16 9.05
C THR A 156 10.31 5.48 10.34
N LYS A 157 11.28 6.06 11.06
CA LYS A 157 11.70 5.57 12.37
C LYS A 157 10.53 5.53 13.35
N SER A 158 9.78 6.63 13.46
CA SER A 158 8.60 6.71 14.33
C SER A 158 7.52 5.68 13.97
N ALA A 159 7.25 5.51 12.67
CA ALA A 159 6.27 4.55 12.17
C ALA A 159 6.68 3.11 12.48
N VAL A 160 7.93 2.72 12.24
CA VAL A 160 8.44 1.38 12.57
C VAL A 160 8.40 1.12 14.07
N GLU A 161 8.86 2.07 14.89
CA GLU A 161 8.84 1.95 16.36
C GLU A 161 7.42 1.89 16.94
N THR A 162 6.43 2.43 16.24
CA THR A 162 5.03 2.45 16.69
C THR A 162 4.24 1.26 16.16
N PHE A 163 4.39 0.95 14.88
CA PHE A 163 3.53 0.00 14.17
C PHE A 163 4.15 -1.40 14.06
N CYS A 164 5.48 -1.52 14.04
CA CYS A 164 6.17 -2.81 13.91
C CYS A 164 6.57 -3.46 15.24
N LYS A 165 6.07 -2.95 16.37
CA LYS A 165 6.11 -3.67 17.64
C LYS A 165 5.20 -4.90 17.53
N LEU A 166 5.83 -6.07 17.37
CA LEU A 166 5.19 -7.38 17.33
C LEU A 166 4.94 -7.91 18.74
#